data_AF-A0A0H3ACQ4-F1
#
_entry.id   AF-A0A0H3ACQ4-F1
#
_cell.length_a   1.000
_cell.length_b   1.000
_cell.length_c   1.000
_cell.angle_alpha   90.00
_cell.angle_beta   90.00
_cell.angle_gamma   90.00
#
_symmetry.space_group_name_H-M   'P 1'
#
loop_
_entity.id
_entity.type
_entity.pdbx_description
1 polymer ?
#
loop_
_entity_poly.entity_id
_entity_poly.type
_entity_poly.pdbx_seq_one_letter_code
_entity_poly.pdbx_strand_id
1 'polypeptide(L)'
;MIQKKYLTKYRLKVAAFFNNEYAMRHILHNQRYREHILQIPYLKATLSSLLADDYLDSIADAFVDYHVFHHPKFQDMDLFRSALMARAMRHAHGDRDTNFEIERLFSTLMRTPEFEEFMHNIAEISLKHGVYATRMDTFLKKKYFPEMILEEEISNHTEPTFIKKDFYYNSNWMPLWAGVTDTYETPLHERSSAAEHIAFYVDYEELDENFEDVIDRITSILAMLAYEHDPEKHIKDDTISYYYLNSLFKTTTIKDNHNEISNRLFGLTMWDNVMRNNITQKEAFIKTTSTIKLWKQTGPCQETSCSENCINFEDCFSLARRIYRTADKSITESAIQTTKD
;
A
#
# COMPACT_ATOMS: atom_id res chain seq x y z
N MET A 1 17.32 0.28 25.90
CA MET A 1 18.35 1.09 25.19
C MET A 1 17.92 1.19 23.74
N ILE A 2 16.98 2.10 23.44
CA ILE A 2 16.30 2.16 22.14
C ILE A 2 17.11 3.07 21.22
N GLN A 3 18.09 2.52 20.52
CA GLN A 3 18.52 3.12 19.25
C GLN A 3 17.51 2.72 18.17
N LYS A 4 16.26 3.22 18.25
CA LYS A 4 15.42 3.46 17.06
C LYS A 4 16.10 4.63 16.32
N LYS A 5 17.29 4.39 15.72
CA LYS A 5 17.93 5.33 14.78
C LYS A 5 17.03 5.38 13.56
N TYR A 6 16.13 6.35 13.55
CA TYR A 6 15.40 6.94 12.43
C TYR A 6 15.75 6.26 11.09
N LEU A 7 14.90 5.30 10.71
CA LEU A 7 15.00 4.60 9.43
C LEU A 7 15.01 5.67 8.34
N THR A 8 16.08 5.74 7.56
CA THR A 8 16.29 6.82 6.58
C THR A 8 15.11 6.90 5.62
N LYS A 9 14.61 8.11 5.34
CA LYS A 9 13.50 8.42 4.43
C LYS A 9 13.41 7.51 3.20
N TYR A 10 14.55 7.29 2.54
CA TYR A 10 14.63 6.44 1.35
C TYR A 10 14.23 4.98 1.62
N ARG A 11 14.59 4.39 2.76
CA ARG A 11 14.20 3.01 3.12
C ARG A 11 12.69 2.84 3.24
N LEU A 12 12.02 3.84 3.82
CA LEU A 12 10.57 3.83 3.97
C LEU A 12 9.87 3.84 2.62
N LYS A 13 10.35 4.69 1.70
CA LYS A 13 9.86 4.73 0.32
C LYS A 13 10.10 3.42 -0.42
N VAL A 14 11.28 2.81 -0.24
CA VAL A 14 11.62 1.51 -0.85
C VAL A 14 10.73 0.39 -0.31
N ALA A 15 10.45 0.38 0.99
CA ALA A 15 9.51 -0.57 1.58
C ALA A 15 8.08 -0.36 1.05
N ALA A 16 7.62 0.89 0.97
CA ALA A 16 6.31 1.20 0.40
C ALA A 16 6.19 0.73 -1.06
N PHE A 17 7.20 1.03 -1.88
CA PHE A 17 7.30 0.56 -3.26
C PHE A 17 7.16 -0.96 -3.33
N PHE A 18 8.03 -1.72 -2.66
CA PHE A 18 8.00 -3.18 -2.77
C PHE A 18 6.73 -3.82 -2.18
N ASN A 19 6.18 -3.30 -1.07
CA ASN A 19 4.91 -3.78 -0.55
C ASN A 19 3.79 -3.57 -1.56
N ASN A 20 3.71 -2.38 -2.17
CA ASN A 20 2.73 -2.09 -3.21
C ASN A 20 2.86 -3.05 -4.39
N GLU A 21 4.09 -3.24 -4.88
CA GLU A 21 4.43 -4.11 -5.99
C GLU A 21 4.09 -5.60 -5.74
N TYR A 22 4.33 -6.11 -4.53
CA TYR A 22 4.00 -7.48 -4.17
C TYR A 22 2.50 -7.68 -3.98
N ALA A 23 1.82 -6.75 -3.29
CA ALA A 23 0.38 -6.77 -3.08
C ALA A 23 -0.40 -6.74 -4.41
N MET A 24 -0.05 -5.85 -5.34
CA MET A 24 -0.74 -5.74 -6.63
C MET A 24 -0.59 -7.01 -7.48
N ARG A 25 0.59 -7.64 -7.49
CA ARG A 25 0.80 -8.94 -8.16
C ARG A 25 0.00 -10.06 -7.51
N HIS A 26 -0.08 -10.07 -6.18
CA HIS A 26 -0.92 -11.03 -5.47
C HIS A 26 -2.36 -10.89 -5.93
N ILE A 27 -2.88 -9.66 -5.95
CA ILE A 27 -4.26 -9.38 -6.33
C ILE A 27 -4.52 -9.84 -7.77
N LEU A 28 -3.60 -9.58 -8.71
CA LEU A 28 -3.72 -9.97 -10.12
C LEU A 28 -3.79 -11.49 -10.33
N HIS A 29 -2.95 -12.23 -9.61
CA HIS A 29 -2.77 -13.65 -9.88
C HIS A 29 -3.58 -14.55 -8.94
N ASN A 30 -4.23 -13.99 -7.93
CA ASN A 30 -5.13 -14.72 -7.07
C ASN A 30 -6.47 -14.97 -7.77
N GLN A 31 -6.74 -16.24 -8.07
CA GLN A 31 -7.95 -16.68 -8.78
C GLN A 31 -9.25 -16.23 -8.11
N ARG A 32 -9.25 -16.08 -6.76
CA ARG A 32 -10.43 -15.65 -6.00
C ARG A 32 -10.82 -14.20 -6.26
N TYR A 33 -9.89 -13.36 -6.72
CA TYR A 33 -10.16 -11.94 -6.96
C TYR A 33 -10.46 -11.65 -8.42
N ARG A 34 -10.18 -12.60 -9.32
CA ARG A 34 -10.18 -12.39 -10.75
C ARG A 34 -11.48 -11.79 -11.28
N GLU A 35 -12.63 -12.31 -10.84
CA GLU A 35 -13.93 -11.83 -11.32
C GLU A 35 -14.23 -10.38 -10.94
N HIS A 36 -13.80 -9.94 -9.75
CA HIS A 36 -13.98 -8.56 -9.29
C HIS A 36 -13.00 -7.63 -9.99
N ILE A 37 -11.72 -8.01 -10.06
CA ILE A 37 -10.67 -7.20 -10.68
C ILE A 37 -10.94 -6.94 -12.17
N LEU A 38 -11.44 -7.94 -12.89
CA LEU A 38 -11.74 -7.78 -14.32
C LEU A 38 -12.86 -6.75 -14.61
N GLN A 39 -13.63 -6.35 -13.61
CA GLN A 39 -14.69 -5.36 -13.73
C GLN A 39 -14.20 -3.92 -13.49
N ILE A 40 -12.97 -3.73 -12.98
CA ILE A 40 -12.41 -2.38 -12.73
C ILE A 40 -12.36 -1.51 -14.01
N PRO A 41 -11.94 -2.02 -15.19
CA PRO A 41 -11.97 -1.21 -16.41
C PRO A 41 -13.38 -0.73 -16.76
N TYR A 42 -14.40 -1.55 -16.49
CA TYR A 42 -15.80 -1.17 -16.68
C TYR A 42 -16.22 -0.07 -15.71
N LEU A 43 -15.89 -0.19 -14.41
CA LEU A 43 -16.08 0.87 -13.43
C LEU A 43 -15.49 2.19 -13.93
N LYS A 44 -14.20 2.19 -14.29
CA LYS A 44 -13.51 3.40 -14.76
C LYS A 44 -14.15 4.00 -16.01
N ALA A 45 -14.59 3.16 -16.95
CA ALA A 45 -15.31 3.62 -18.14
C ALA A 45 -16.67 4.25 -17.79
N THR A 46 -17.42 3.66 -16.86
CA THR A 46 -18.68 4.22 -16.36
C THR A 46 -18.45 5.57 -15.68
N LEU A 47 -17.48 5.66 -14.77
CA LEU A 47 -17.14 6.91 -14.10
C LEU A 47 -16.68 7.99 -15.09
N SER A 48 -15.83 7.62 -16.03
CA SER A 48 -15.40 8.51 -17.11
C SER A 48 -16.56 8.99 -17.97
N SER A 49 -17.55 8.15 -18.26
CA SER A 49 -18.72 8.56 -19.03
C SER A 49 -19.65 9.53 -18.28
N LEU A 50 -19.72 9.42 -16.96
CA LEU A 50 -20.60 10.24 -16.11
C LEU A 50 -19.97 11.59 -15.75
N LEU A 51 -18.64 11.62 -15.58
CA LEU A 51 -17.89 12.81 -15.18
C LEU A 51 -17.23 13.52 -16.38
N ALA A 52 -17.13 12.86 -17.54
CA ALA A 52 -16.51 13.41 -18.74
C ALA A 52 -15.11 13.99 -18.46
N ASP A 53 -14.93 15.30 -18.70
CA ASP A 53 -13.65 16.00 -18.55
C ASP A 53 -13.18 16.10 -17.09
N ASP A 54 -14.09 15.92 -16.13
CA ASP A 54 -13.79 15.94 -14.69
C ASP A 54 -13.28 14.59 -14.17
N TYR A 55 -13.22 13.56 -15.02
CA TYR A 55 -12.76 12.24 -14.60
C TYR A 55 -11.24 12.17 -14.42
N LEU A 56 -10.83 11.67 -13.25
CA LEU A 56 -9.45 11.25 -12.95
C LEU A 56 -9.44 9.81 -12.43
N ASP A 57 -8.36 9.09 -12.69
CA ASP A 57 -8.21 7.71 -12.20
C ASP A 57 -8.26 7.60 -10.67
N SER A 58 -7.90 8.66 -9.94
CA SER A 58 -8.03 8.73 -8.48
C SER A 58 -9.47 8.76 -8.00
N ILE A 59 -10.44 9.09 -8.85
CA ILE A 59 -11.86 9.06 -8.45
C ILE A 59 -12.31 7.63 -8.13
N ALA A 60 -11.78 6.62 -8.83
CA ALA A 60 -12.05 5.23 -8.49
C ALA A 60 -11.54 4.87 -7.08
N ASP A 61 -10.40 5.42 -6.66
CA ASP A 61 -9.89 5.26 -5.30
C ASP A 61 -10.81 5.96 -4.28
N ALA A 62 -11.31 7.16 -4.62
CA ALA A 62 -12.26 7.89 -3.80
C ALA A 62 -13.59 7.14 -3.60
N PHE A 63 -14.03 6.34 -4.57
CA PHE A 63 -15.19 5.45 -4.41
C PHE A 63 -14.93 4.34 -3.39
N VAL A 64 -13.72 3.75 -3.39
CA VAL A 64 -13.32 2.74 -2.41
C VAL A 64 -13.28 3.35 -1.02
N ASP A 65 -12.68 4.53 -0.89
CA ASP A 65 -12.69 5.34 0.32
C ASP A 65 -14.14 5.55 0.82
N TYR A 66 -14.98 6.19 0.00
CA TYR A 66 -16.36 6.51 0.35
C TYR A 66 -17.15 5.28 0.80
N HIS A 67 -17.05 4.17 0.06
CA HIS A 67 -17.73 2.94 0.42
C HIS A 67 -17.30 2.42 1.79
N VAL A 68 -15.99 2.40 2.06
CA VAL A 68 -15.47 1.95 3.35
C VAL A 68 -16.02 2.78 4.52
N PHE A 69 -16.20 4.09 4.36
CA PHE A 69 -16.66 4.96 5.46
C PHE A 69 -18.17 5.00 5.67
N HIS A 70 -18.95 4.70 4.64
CA HIS A 70 -20.41 4.74 4.74
C HIS A 70 -21.04 3.37 4.96
N HIS A 71 -20.34 2.29 4.61
CA HIS A 71 -20.93 0.97 4.65
C HIS A 71 -20.93 0.38 6.08
N PRO A 72 -22.07 -0.12 6.59
CA PRO A 72 -22.19 -0.59 7.98
C PRO A 72 -21.20 -1.67 8.42
N LYS A 73 -20.70 -2.50 7.50
CA LYS A 73 -19.70 -3.55 7.80
C LYS A 73 -18.31 -3.04 8.20
N PHE A 74 -18.05 -1.74 8.06
CA PHE A 74 -16.76 -1.11 8.36
C PHE A 74 -16.88 -0.05 9.47
N GLN A 75 -17.95 -0.07 10.26
CA GLN A 75 -18.16 0.88 11.35
C GLN A 75 -17.06 0.83 12.42
N ASP A 76 -16.35 -0.29 12.55
CA ASP A 76 -15.18 -0.44 13.42
C ASP A 76 -13.99 0.44 12.99
N MET A 77 -14.02 0.95 11.76
CA MET A 77 -13.00 1.83 11.19
C MET A 77 -13.34 3.33 11.32
N ASP A 78 -14.42 3.67 12.03
CA ASP A 78 -14.92 5.05 12.19
C ASP A 78 -13.89 6.01 12.80
N LEU A 79 -12.90 5.49 13.54
CA LEU A 79 -11.78 6.26 14.11
C LEU A 79 -11.06 7.18 13.09
N PHE A 80 -11.02 6.80 11.81
CA PHE A 80 -10.38 7.58 10.76
C PHE A 80 -11.36 8.15 9.74
N ARG A 81 -12.67 8.07 10.00
CA ARG A 81 -13.70 8.50 9.05
C ARG A 81 -13.47 9.91 8.54
N SER A 82 -13.22 10.87 9.43
CA SER A 82 -12.99 12.28 9.07
C SER A 82 -11.72 12.46 8.21
N ALA A 83 -10.62 11.77 8.56
CA ALA A 83 -9.36 11.84 7.81
C ALA A 83 -9.46 11.20 6.42
N LEU A 84 -10.15 10.07 6.33
CA LEU A 84 -10.26 9.32 5.09
C LEU A 84 -11.38 9.86 4.18
N MET A 85 -12.39 10.52 4.75
CA MET A 85 -13.32 11.37 3.99
C MET A 85 -12.57 12.56 3.35
N ALA A 86 -11.70 13.22 4.12
CA ALA A 86 -10.83 14.26 3.56
C ALA A 86 -9.93 13.71 2.44
N ARG A 87 -9.44 12.48 2.58
CA ARG A 87 -8.70 11.78 1.52
C ARG A 87 -9.56 11.52 0.28
N ALA A 88 -10.79 11.03 0.44
CA ALA A 88 -11.71 10.80 -0.67
C ALA A 88 -11.93 12.09 -1.48
N MET A 89 -12.14 13.22 -0.79
CA MET A 89 -12.31 14.53 -1.42
C MET A 89 -11.02 15.03 -2.08
N ARG A 90 -9.84 14.75 -1.52
CA ARG A 90 -8.57 15.03 -2.20
C ARG A 90 -8.40 14.20 -3.47
N HIS A 91 -8.73 12.92 -3.43
CA HIS A 91 -8.68 12.04 -4.60
C HIS A 91 -9.65 12.46 -5.70
N ALA A 92 -10.78 13.04 -5.32
CA ALA A 92 -11.74 13.66 -6.21
C ALA A 92 -11.22 14.96 -6.89
N HIS A 93 -10.15 15.57 -6.37
CA HIS A 93 -9.54 16.83 -6.86
C HIS A 93 -10.53 17.98 -7.11
N GLY A 94 -11.69 17.94 -6.46
CA GLY A 94 -12.74 18.91 -6.68
C GLY A 94 -12.55 20.19 -5.88
N ASP A 95 -13.00 21.31 -6.44
CA ASP A 95 -13.44 22.42 -5.60
C ASP A 95 -14.68 21.99 -4.78
N ARG A 96 -15.24 22.90 -3.99
CA ARG A 96 -16.37 22.56 -3.11
C ARG A 96 -17.59 22.05 -3.90
N ASP A 97 -17.84 22.57 -5.09
CA ASP A 97 -19.01 22.24 -5.88
C ASP A 97 -18.79 20.90 -6.62
N THR A 98 -17.59 20.68 -7.15
CA THR A 98 -17.19 19.38 -7.73
C THR A 98 -17.24 18.25 -6.68
N ASN A 99 -16.79 18.50 -5.45
CA ASN A 99 -16.86 17.51 -4.38
C ASN A 99 -18.31 17.13 -4.03
N PHE A 100 -19.24 18.09 -4.04
CA PHE A 100 -20.66 17.81 -3.82
C PHE A 100 -21.26 16.95 -4.94
N GLU A 101 -20.92 17.26 -6.20
CA GLU A 101 -21.38 16.48 -7.35
C GLU A 101 -20.83 15.04 -7.34
N ILE A 102 -19.56 14.89 -6.96
CA ILE A 102 -18.92 13.58 -6.79
C ILE A 102 -19.56 12.80 -5.65
N GLU A 103 -19.84 13.41 -4.50
CA GLU A 103 -20.53 12.76 -3.39
C GLU A 103 -21.96 12.35 -3.77
N ARG A 104 -22.68 13.19 -4.53
CA ARG A 104 -24.00 12.87 -5.07
C ARG A 104 -23.94 11.69 -6.03
N LEU A 105 -22.93 11.65 -6.90
CA LEU A 105 -22.70 10.53 -7.80
C LEU A 105 -22.41 9.24 -7.00
N PHE A 106 -21.54 9.32 -5.99
CA PHE A 106 -21.17 8.19 -5.14
C PHE A 106 -22.41 7.61 -4.46
N SER A 107 -23.17 8.45 -3.76
CA SER A 107 -24.41 8.03 -3.08
C SER A 107 -25.46 7.47 -4.04
N THR A 108 -25.51 7.94 -5.29
CA THR A 108 -26.44 7.43 -6.30
C THR A 108 -26.05 6.04 -6.81
N LEU A 109 -24.78 5.85 -7.18
CA LEU A 109 -24.30 4.54 -7.66
C LEU A 109 -24.37 3.49 -6.56
N MET A 110 -24.01 3.86 -5.32
CA MET A 110 -24.06 2.97 -4.16
C MET A 110 -25.46 2.51 -3.75
N ARG A 111 -26.53 3.13 -4.27
CA ARG A 111 -27.92 2.63 -4.08
C ARG A 111 -28.26 1.43 -4.98
N THR A 112 -27.43 1.16 -5.98
CA THR A 112 -27.61 0.02 -6.88
C THR A 112 -26.95 -1.21 -6.24
N PRO A 113 -27.69 -2.25 -5.85
CA PRO A 113 -27.15 -3.38 -5.09
C PRO A 113 -25.96 -4.06 -5.75
N GLU A 114 -25.99 -4.21 -7.07
CA GLU A 114 -24.92 -4.83 -7.85
C GLU A 114 -23.64 -3.98 -7.80
N PHE A 115 -23.78 -2.66 -7.85
CA PHE A 115 -22.65 -1.74 -7.77
C PHE A 115 -22.08 -1.69 -6.35
N GLU A 116 -22.94 -1.64 -5.33
CA GLU A 116 -22.55 -1.72 -3.93
C GLU A 116 -21.77 -3.01 -3.64
N GLU A 117 -22.28 -4.16 -4.10
CA GLU A 117 -21.62 -5.45 -3.94
C GLU A 117 -20.25 -5.46 -4.63
N PHE A 118 -20.18 -4.95 -5.87
CA PHE A 118 -18.92 -4.81 -6.59
C PHE A 118 -17.91 -3.94 -5.81
N MET A 119 -18.32 -2.75 -5.37
CA MET A 119 -17.46 -1.85 -4.60
C MET A 119 -17.05 -2.45 -3.26
N HIS A 120 -17.94 -3.20 -2.61
CA HIS A 120 -17.64 -3.93 -1.38
C HIS A 120 -16.54 -4.96 -1.59
N ASN A 121 -16.62 -5.75 -2.66
CA ASN A 121 -15.61 -6.75 -2.97
C ASN A 121 -14.25 -6.10 -3.29
N ILE A 122 -14.24 -4.99 -4.02
CA ILE A 122 -13.02 -4.21 -4.30
C ILE A 122 -12.43 -3.60 -3.02
N ALA A 123 -13.28 -3.08 -2.14
CA ALA A 123 -12.86 -2.52 -0.85
C ALA A 123 -12.27 -3.60 0.07
N GLU A 124 -12.90 -4.77 0.19
CA GLU A 124 -12.37 -5.89 0.98
C GLU A 124 -10.99 -6.35 0.49
N ILE A 125 -10.80 -6.43 -0.84
CA ILE A 125 -9.47 -6.71 -1.42
C ILE A 125 -8.47 -5.62 -1.03
N SER A 126 -8.85 -4.35 -1.19
CA SER A 126 -7.97 -3.21 -0.90
C SER A 126 -7.57 -3.15 0.57
N LEU A 127 -8.54 -3.32 1.47
CA LEU A 127 -8.37 -3.38 2.92
C LEU A 127 -7.47 -4.53 3.37
N LYS A 128 -7.58 -5.67 2.70
CA LYS A 128 -6.77 -6.84 3.04
C LYS A 128 -5.29 -6.64 2.68
N HIS A 129 -5.02 -5.97 1.56
CA HIS A 129 -3.66 -5.88 1.01
C HIS A 129 -2.99 -4.52 1.21
N GLY A 130 -3.71 -3.51 1.70
CA GLY A 130 -3.15 -2.17 1.97
C GLY A 130 -2.81 -1.39 0.70
N VAL A 131 -3.52 -1.66 -0.40
CA VAL A 131 -3.34 -1.00 -1.71
C VAL A 131 -4.69 -0.80 -2.39
N TYR A 132 -4.80 0.19 -3.26
CA TYR A 132 -6.01 0.38 -4.07
C TYR A 132 -6.08 -0.64 -5.20
N ALA A 133 -6.98 -1.62 -5.07
CA ALA A 133 -7.21 -2.60 -6.14
C ALA A 133 -7.66 -1.93 -7.44
N THR A 134 -8.27 -0.74 -7.39
CA THR A 134 -8.63 0.11 -8.54
C THR A 134 -7.45 0.55 -9.42
N ARG A 135 -6.18 0.41 -8.96
CA ARG A 135 -4.96 0.78 -9.70
C ARG A 135 -4.35 -0.36 -10.52
N MET A 136 -5.03 -1.50 -10.61
CA MET A 136 -4.51 -2.72 -11.23
C MET A 136 -4.18 -2.59 -12.72
N ASP A 137 -4.93 -1.79 -13.45
CA ASP A 137 -4.72 -1.50 -14.86
C ASP A 137 -3.48 -0.61 -15.10
N THR A 138 -3.27 0.41 -14.27
CA THR A 138 -2.04 1.23 -14.26
C THR A 138 -0.83 0.33 -14.01
N PHE A 139 -0.96 -0.54 -13.00
CA PHE A 139 0.06 -1.51 -12.65
C PHE A 139 0.36 -2.51 -13.78
N LEU A 140 -0.66 -3.00 -14.50
CA LEU A 140 -0.48 -3.92 -15.63
C LEU A 140 0.34 -3.29 -16.76
N LYS A 141 0.21 -1.97 -16.98
CA LYS A 141 0.91 -1.21 -18.03
C LYS A 141 2.30 -0.72 -17.59
N LYS A 142 2.65 -0.86 -16.31
CA LYS A 142 3.91 -0.38 -15.73
C LYS A 142 5.11 -1.09 -16.36
N LYS A 143 6.12 -0.32 -16.75
CA LYS A 143 7.40 -0.81 -17.27
C LYS A 143 8.47 -0.61 -16.21
N TYR A 144 9.29 -1.63 -15.97
CA TYR A 144 10.32 -1.59 -14.94
C TYR A 144 11.68 -1.21 -15.52
N PHE A 145 12.36 -0.31 -14.82
CA PHE A 145 13.72 0.11 -15.11
C PHE A 145 14.45 0.47 -13.80
N PRO A 146 15.79 0.37 -13.75
CA PRO A 146 16.56 0.59 -12.51
C PRO A 146 16.34 1.95 -11.86
N GLU A 147 16.03 2.99 -12.63
CA GLU A 147 15.87 4.36 -12.16
C GLU A 147 14.63 4.51 -11.25
N MET A 148 13.66 3.60 -11.34
CA MET A 148 12.44 3.68 -10.54
C MET A 148 12.66 3.55 -9.04
N ILE A 149 13.76 2.93 -8.64
CA ILE A 149 14.11 2.75 -7.23
C ILE A 149 15.07 3.84 -6.76
N LEU A 150 15.39 4.88 -7.55
CA LEU A 150 16.21 6.00 -7.09
C LEU A 150 15.46 6.84 -6.06
N GLU A 151 16.18 7.47 -5.13
CA GLU A 151 15.58 8.21 -4.00
C GLU A 151 14.63 9.34 -4.42
N GLU A 152 14.98 10.02 -5.51
CA GLU A 152 14.20 11.12 -6.09
C GLU A 152 12.98 10.62 -6.87
N GLU A 153 13.05 9.43 -7.45
CA GLU A 153 12.04 8.90 -8.37
C GLU A 153 11.06 7.91 -7.75
N ILE A 154 11.46 7.23 -6.67
CA ILE A 154 10.68 6.10 -6.14
C ILE A 154 9.27 6.47 -5.70
N SER A 155 9.07 7.71 -5.24
CA SER A 155 7.74 8.23 -4.92
C SER A 155 6.85 8.35 -6.16
N ASN A 156 7.41 8.76 -7.32
CA ASN A 156 6.70 8.86 -8.60
C ASN A 156 6.31 7.49 -9.16
N HIS A 157 6.99 6.44 -8.68
CA HIS A 157 6.80 5.06 -9.11
C HIS A 157 6.13 4.18 -8.07
N THR A 158 5.69 4.73 -6.94
CA THR A 158 4.93 3.99 -5.93
C THR A 158 3.46 4.34 -6.10
N GLU A 159 2.60 3.36 -6.35
CA GLU A 159 1.16 3.63 -6.40
C GLU A 159 0.66 4.10 -5.02
N PRO A 160 -0.43 4.88 -4.96
CA PRO A 160 -1.08 5.21 -3.70
C PRO A 160 -1.37 3.95 -2.87
N THR A 161 -1.19 4.06 -1.56
CA THR A 161 -1.40 2.96 -0.59
C THR A 161 -2.74 3.13 0.10
N PHE A 162 -3.33 2.02 0.53
CA PHE A 162 -4.61 2.00 1.22
C PHE A 162 -4.44 1.50 2.65
N ILE A 163 -5.35 1.89 3.53
CA ILE A 163 -5.29 1.46 4.93
C ILE A 163 -5.65 -0.02 5.07
N LYS A 164 -4.96 -0.72 5.97
CA LYS A 164 -5.12 -2.16 6.15
C LYS A 164 -6.09 -2.48 7.29
N LYS A 165 -7.07 -3.36 7.06
CA LYS A 165 -8.06 -3.74 8.09
C LYS A 165 -7.42 -4.32 9.35
N ASP A 166 -6.35 -5.10 9.19
CA ASP A 166 -5.60 -5.69 10.30
C ASP A 166 -5.13 -4.64 11.33
N PHE A 167 -4.79 -3.42 10.87
CA PHE A 167 -4.36 -2.35 11.78
C PHE A 167 -5.48 -1.95 12.74
N TYR A 168 -6.73 -1.87 12.26
CA TYR A 168 -7.90 -1.54 13.07
C TYR A 168 -8.25 -2.61 14.08
N TYR A 169 -8.19 -3.88 13.66
CA TYR A 169 -8.38 -4.98 14.59
C TYR A 169 -7.36 -4.93 15.72
N ASN A 170 -6.10 -4.61 15.39
CA ASN A 170 -5.07 -4.44 16.41
C ASN A 170 -5.31 -3.19 17.27
N SER A 171 -5.76 -2.05 16.71
CA SER A 171 -6.04 -0.86 17.52
C SER A 171 -7.23 -1.00 18.46
N ASN A 172 -8.13 -1.94 18.17
CA ASN A 172 -9.32 -2.25 18.97
C ASN A 172 -9.22 -3.58 19.73
N TRP A 173 -8.01 -4.15 19.80
CA TRP A 173 -7.75 -5.37 20.55
C TRP A 173 -7.05 -5.04 21.87
N MET A 174 -7.35 -5.84 22.90
CA MET A 174 -6.73 -5.68 24.22
C MET A 174 -5.20 -5.60 24.08
N PRO A 175 -4.55 -4.64 24.76
CA PRO A 175 -5.10 -3.78 25.81
C PRO A 175 -5.51 -2.36 25.34
N LEU A 176 -5.74 -2.13 24.04
CA LEU A 176 -6.09 -0.81 23.49
C LEU A 176 -7.46 -0.83 22.81
N TRP A 177 -8.27 0.19 23.11
CA TRP A 177 -9.42 0.57 22.29
C TRP A 177 -9.33 2.05 21.93
N ALA A 178 -9.62 2.40 20.67
CA ALA A 178 -9.59 3.78 20.20
C ALA A 178 -10.86 4.12 19.42
N GLY A 179 -11.41 5.32 19.66
CA GLY A 179 -12.63 5.77 19.01
C GLY A 179 -12.69 7.28 18.86
N VAL A 180 -13.50 7.74 17.90
CA VAL A 180 -13.89 9.15 17.77
C VAL A 180 -15.19 9.36 18.53
N THR A 181 -15.27 10.47 19.28
CA THR A 181 -16.44 10.85 20.07
C THR A 181 -16.72 12.34 19.89
N ASP A 182 -18.00 12.67 19.71
CA ASP A 182 -18.45 14.06 19.64
C ASP A 182 -18.05 14.83 20.90
N THR A 183 -17.66 16.09 20.73
CA THR A 183 -17.38 16.96 21.87
C THR A 183 -18.64 17.59 22.43
N TYR A 184 -19.73 17.68 21.66
CA TYR A 184 -21.00 18.26 22.10
C TYR A 184 -21.51 17.56 23.37
N GLU A 185 -22.02 18.35 24.32
CA GLU A 185 -22.49 17.87 25.64
C GLU A 185 -21.44 17.16 26.53
N THR A 186 -20.16 17.21 26.18
CA THR A 186 -19.07 16.73 27.05
C THR A 186 -18.41 17.90 27.81
N PRO A 187 -17.73 17.66 28.96
CA PRO A 187 -16.92 18.68 29.62
C PRO A 187 -15.80 19.27 28.75
N LEU A 188 -15.46 18.62 27.64
CA LEU A 188 -14.50 19.13 26.65
C LEU A 188 -15.10 20.19 25.72
N HIS A 189 -16.43 20.22 25.55
CA HIS A 189 -17.11 21.17 24.68
C HIS A 189 -16.77 22.64 25.02
N GLU A 190 -16.69 22.94 26.31
CA GLU A 190 -16.40 24.29 26.81
C GLU A 190 -14.92 24.68 26.65
N ARG A 191 -14.04 23.71 26.39
CA ARG A 191 -12.57 23.86 26.41
C ARG A 191 -11.92 23.67 25.05
N SER A 192 -12.64 23.11 24.08
CA SER A 192 -12.14 22.80 22.75
C SER A 192 -13.12 23.28 21.69
N SER A 193 -12.60 23.93 20.65
CA SER A 193 -13.39 24.30 19.47
C SER A 193 -13.55 23.13 18.47
N ALA A 194 -12.97 21.96 18.75
CA ALA A 194 -13.11 20.79 17.89
C ALA A 194 -14.51 20.16 18.05
N ALA A 195 -15.14 19.73 16.95
CA ALA A 195 -16.43 19.06 16.97
C ALA A 195 -16.34 17.59 17.46
N GLU A 196 -15.17 16.99 17.29
CA GLU A 196 -14.89 15.58 17.62
C GLU A 196 -13.56 15.50 18.36
N HIS A 197 -13.38 14.46 19.17
CA HIS A 197 -12.09 14.10 19.76
C HIS A 197 -11.83 12.60 19.64
N ILE A 198 -10.56 12.23 19.66
CA ILE A 198 -10.15 10.83 19.70
C ILE A 198 -9.87 10.46 21.14
N ALA A 199 -10.48 9.37 21.58
CA ALA A 199 -10.31 8.81 22.90
C ALA A 199 -9.57 7.48 22.80
N PHE A 200 -8.54 7.31 23.63
CA PHE A 200 -7.80 6.08 23.80
C PHE A 200 -8.12 5.50 25.17
N TYR A 201 -8.53 4.24 25.19
CA TYR A 201 -8.88 3.50 26.39
C TYR A 201 -7.89 2.35 26.49
N VAL A 202 -7.15 2.34 27.60
CA VAL A 202 -6.05 1.41 27.82
C VAL A 202 -6.38 0.57 29.04
N ASP A 203 -6.35 -0.75 28.88
CA ASP A 203 -6.47 -1.67 30.00
C ASP A 203 -5.15 -1.68 30.79
N TYR A 204 -5.21 -1.17 32.02
CA TYR A 204 -4.03 -1.05 32.87
C TYR A 204 -3.52 -2.42 33.36
N GLU A 205 -4.37 -3.42 33.50
CA GLU A 205 -3.98 -4.75 34.00
C GLU A 205 -3.08 -5.49 32.99
N GLU A 206 -3.25 -5.20 31.71
CA GLU A 206 -2.49 -5.80 30.61
C GLU A 206 -1.42 -4.86 30.02
N LEU A 207 -1.40 -3.59 30.46
CA LEU A 207 -0.49 -2.59 29.92
C LEU A 207 0.97 -2.93 30.19
N ASP A 208 1.30 -3.45 31.37
CA ASP A 208 2.70 -3.75 31.73
C ASP A 208 3.34 -4.77 30.79
N GLU A 209 2.57 -5.74 30.29
CA GLU A 209 3.04 -6.76 29.35
C GLU A 209 3.14 -6.25 27.90
N ASN A 210 2.37 -5.21 27.56
CA ASN A 210 2.17 -4.75 26.19
C ASN A 210 2.50 -3.26 25.96
N PHE A 211 3.16 -2.59 26.90
CA PHE A 211 3.33 -1.13 26.93
C PHE A 211 3.87 -0.55 25.62
N GLU A 212 4.96 -1.09 25.09
CA GLU A 212 5.60 -0.60 23.86
C GLU A 212 4.66 -0.73 22.64
N ASP A 213 3.90 -1.82 22.56
CA ASP A 213 2.97 -2.06 21.47
C ASP A 213 1.75 -1.12 21.54
N VAL A 214 1.23 -0.85 22.74
CA VAL A 214 0.17 0.16 22.96
C VAL A 214 0.64 1.55 22.51
N ILE A 215 1.83 1.95 22.94
CA ILE A 215 2.41 3.25 22.56
C ILE A 215 2.66 3.33 21.05
N ASP A 216 3.20 2.28 20.44
CA ASP A 216 3.42 2.24 18.98
C ASP A 216 2.08 2.33 18.21
N ARG A 217 1.02 1.65 18.68
CA ARG A 217 -0.34 1.75 18.09
C ARG A 217 -0.94 3.16 18.22
N ILE A 218 -0.90 3.75 19.41
CA ILE A 218 -1.36 5.15 19.63
C ILE A 218 -0.60 6.10 18.71
N THR A 219 0.72 5.95 18.62
CA THR A 219 1.57 6.79 17.77
C THR A 219 1.22 6.63 16.29
N SER A 220 0.97 5.40 15.82
CA SER A 220 0.50 5.14 14.45
C SER A 220 -0.87 5.73 14.15
N ILE A 221 -1.83 5.67 15.08
CA ILE A 221 -3.15 6.32 14.93
C ILE A 221 -2.97 7.83 14.76
N LEU A 222 -2.20 8.47 15.65
CA LEU A 222 -1.94 9.90 15.58
C LEU A 222 -1.18 10.31 14.32
N ALA A 223 -0.18 9.52 13.90
CA ALA A 223 0.58 9.75 12.68
C ALA A 223 -0.30 9.65 11.43
N MET A 224 -1.22 8.68 11.39
CA MET A 224 -2.22 8.55 10.31
C MET A 224 -3.08 9.80 10.19
N LEU A 225 -3.65 10.26 11.30
CA LEU A 225 -4.49 11.46 11.31
C LEU A 225 -3.73 12.72 10.93
N ALA A 226 -2.51 12.90 11.45
CA ALA A 226 -1.67 14.03 11.11
C ALA A 226 -1.32 14.04 9.62
N TYR A 227 -0.85 12.90 9.10
CA TYR A 227 -0.46 12.76 7.70
C TYR A 227 -1.64 12.98 6.75
N GLU A 228 -2.82 12.44 7.05
CA GLU A 228 -4.01 12.61 6.22
C GLU A 228 -4.65 14.00 6.36
N HIS A 229 -4.31 14.79 7.38
CA HIS A 229 -4.79 16.17 7.48
C HIS A 229 -3.93 17.14 6.67
N ASP A 230 -2.60 16.97 6.71
CA ASP A 230 -1.66 17.81 5.97
C ASP A 230 -0.45 17.00 5.46
N PRO A 231 -0.59 16.25 4.36
CA PRO A 231 0.47 15.40 3.86
C PRO A 231 1.76 16.20 3.57
N GLU A 232 1.65 17.40 3.01
CA GLU A 232 2.78 18.21 2.59
C GLU A 232 3.70 18.61 3.74
N LYS A 233 3.12 18.95 4.90
CA LYS A 233 3.90 19.26 6.11
C LYS A 233 4.69 18.05 6.62
N HIS A 234 4.19 16.84 6.40
CA HIS A 234 4.73 15.64 7.03
C HIS A 234 5.64 14.80 6.13
N ILE A 235 5.73 15.09 4.82
CA ILE A 235 6.61 14.40 3.85
C ILE A 235 8.11 14.39 4.26
N LYS A 236 8.55 15.33 5.10
CA LYS A 236 9.93 15.43 5.59
C LYS A 236 10.12 14.91 7.01
N ASP A 237 9.06 14.54 7.70
CA ASP A 237 9.12 13.97 9.05
C ASP A 237 9.18 12.44 8.95
N ASP A 238 10.39 11.90 9.11
CA ASP A 238 10.63 10.46 9.04
C ASP A 238 9.93 9.70 10.18
N THR A 239 9.66 10.35 11.32
CA THR A 239 8.97 9.73 12.46
C THR A 239 7.49 9.53 12.13
N ILE A 240 6.82 10.60 11.70
CA ILE A 240 5.41 10.53 11.31
C ILE A 240 5.26 9.60 10.11
N SER A 241 6.13 9.72 9.11
CA SER A 241 6.10 8.84 7.92
C SER A 241 6.27 7.36 8.30
N TYR A 242 7.18 7.04 9.22
CA TYR A 242 7.37 5.67 9.69
C TYR A 242 6.10 5.09 10.33
N TYR A 243 5.51 5.80 11.28
CA TYR A 243 4.31 5.35 11.98
C TYR A 243 3.06 5.34 11.09
N TYR A 244 2.97 6.27 10.14
CA TYR A 244 1.96 6.25 9.08
C TYR A 244 2.08 4.98 8.24
N LEU A 245 3.27 4.69 7.71
CA LEU A 245 3.48 3.51 6.86
C LEU A 245 3.25 2.18 7.60
N ASN A 246 3.54 2.12 8.91
CA ASN A 246 3.21 0.96 9.76
C ASN A 246 1.70 0.65 9.81
N SER A 247 0.82 1.66 9.63
CA SER A 247 -0.62 1.45 9.57
C SER A 247 -1.10 0.84 8.24
N LEU A 248 -0.26 0.89 7.21
CA LEU A 248 -0.57 0.44 5.85
C LEU A 248 0.03 -0.94 5.55
N PHE A 249 1.22 -1.22 6.07
CA PHE A 249 1.91 -2.48 5.86
C PHE A 249 2.74 -2.90 7.07
N LYS A 250 2.92 -4.22 7.23
CA LYS A 250 3.89 -4.76 8.18
C LYS A 250 5.29 -4.38 7.70
N THR A 251 5.93 -3.44 8.38
CA THR A 251 7.27 -2.98 8.04
C THR A 251 8.31 -4.05 8.36
N THR A 252 8.58 -4.95 7.42
CA THR A 252 9.85 -5.68 7.45
C THR A 252 10.95 -4.77 6.93
N THR A 253 12.08 -4.75 7.62
CA THR A 253 13.17 -3.84 7.30
C THR A 253 13.89 -4.33 6.05
N ILE A 254 13.76 -3.59 4.95
CA ILE A 254 14.67 -3.76 3.80
C ILE A 254 16.02 -3.21 4.20
N LYS A 255 17.10 -3.97 3.96
CA LYS A 255 18.43 -3.42 4.19
C LYS A 255 18.72 -2.40 3.10
N ASP A 256 19.26 -1.28 3.55
CA ASP A 256 19.71 -0.18 2.71
C ASP A 256 21.04 -0.51 2.05
N ASN A 257 20.94 -1.43 1.11
CA ASN A 257 22.04 -1.91 0.31
C ASN A 257 21.55 -1.91 -1.12
N HIS A 258 22.19 -1.11 -1.96
CA HIS A 258 21.86 -1.00 -3.37
C HIS A 258 21.73 -2.38 -4.04
N ASN A 259 22.62 -3.33 -3.73
CA ASN A 259 22.57 -4.67 -4.29
C ASN A 259 21.31 -5.45 -3.84
N GLU A 260 20.85 -5.25 -2.60
CA GLU A 260 19.60 -5.88 -2.13
C GLU A 260 18.39 -5.29 -2.87
N ILE A 261 18.31 -3.96 -2.95
CA ILE A 261 17.19 -3.25 -3.60
C ILE A 261 17.14 -3.62 -5.10
N SER A 262 18.28 -3.56 -5.79
CA SER A 262 18.37 -3.97 -7.20
C SER A 262 18.03 -5.44 -7.40
N ASN A 263 18.47 -6.35 -6.53
CA ASN A 263 18.13 -7.76 -6.63
C ASN A 263 16.64 -8.03 -6.37
N ARG A 264 15.98 -7.27 -5.49
CA ARG A 264 14.52 -7.36 -5.31
C ARG A 264 13.77 -6.93 -6.57
N LEU A 265 14.19 -5.82 -7.18
CA LEU A 265 13.62 -5.38 -8.46
C LEU A 265 13.87 -6.41 -9.57
N PHE A 266 15.08 -6.97 -9.64
CA PHE A 266 15.42 -8.07 -10.55
C PHE A 266 14.47 -9.27 -10.36
N GLY A 267 14.24 -9.68 -9.11
CA GLY A 267 13.33 -10.79 -8.78
C GLY A 267 11.91 -10.54 -9.22
N LEU A 268 11.40 -9.32 -9.02
CA LEU A 268 10.08 -8.89 -9.50
C LEU A 268 9.97 -8.97 -11.02
N THR A 269 10.92 -8.40 -11.75
CA THR A 269 10.91 -8.41 -13.21
C THR A 269 11.06 -9.82 -13.77
N MET A 270 11.88 -10.66 -13.14
CA MET A 270 11.99 -12.08 -13.48
C MET A 270 10.68 -12.81 -13.23
N TRP A 271 9.99 -12.52 -12.13
CA TRP A 271 8.67 -13.08 -11.83
C TRP A 271 7.63 -12.70 -12.87
N ASP A 272 7.54 -11.42 -13.25
CA ASP A 272 6.63 -10.95 -14.30
C ASP A 272 6.92 -11.65 -15.63
N ASN A 273 8.20 -11.84 -15.95
CA ASN A 273 8.59 -12.55 -17.16
C ASN A 273 8.09 -13.99 -17.18
N VAL A 274 8.23 -14.74 -16.07
CA VAL A 274 7.72 -16.11 -15.95
C VAL A 274 6.19 -16.14 -16.02
N MET A 275 5.51 -15.32 -15.21
CA MET A 275 4.05 -15.42 -15.05
C MET A 275 3.28 -14.82 -16.22
N ARG A 276 3.72 -13.69 -16.80
CA ARG A 276 3.00 -13.01 -17.89
C ARG A 276 3.35 -13.58 -19.26
N ASN A 277 4.61 -13.95 -19.49
CA ASN A 277 5.02 -14.49 -20.80
C ASN A 277 4.98 -16.01 -20.85
N ASN A 278 4.69 -16.69 -19.72
CA ASN A 278 4.65 -18.14 -19.61
C ASN A 278 5.94 -18.82 -20.12
N ILE A 279 7.10 -18.27 -19.73
CA ILE A 279 8.42 -18.78 -20.11
C ILE A 279 9.11 -19.43 -18.91
N THR A 280 10.13 -20.24 -19.18
CA THR A 280 10.92 -20.89 -18.12
C THR A 280 11.69 -19.87 -17.30
N GLN A 281 12.08 -20.23 -16.06
CA GLN A 281 12.95 -19.40 -15.24
C GLN A 281 14.28 -19.08 -15.94
N LYS A 282 14.81 -19.99 -16.76
CA LYS A 282 16.06 -19.77 -17.50
C LYS A 282 15.90 -18.68 -18.56
N GLU A 283 14.83 -18.74 -19.35
CA GLU A 283 14.51 -17.72 -20.35
C GLU A 283 14.18 -16.37 -19.70
N ALA A 284 13.42 -16.39 -18.61
CA ALA A 284 13.11 -15.18 -17.84
C ALA A 284 14.36 -14.54 -17.25
N PHE A 285 15.32 -15.34 -16.79
CA PHE A 285 16.61 -14.86 -16.31
C PHE A 285 17.36 -14.10 -17.42
N ILE A 286 17.52 -14.72 -18.60
CA ILE A 286 18.21 -14.10 -19.75
C ILE A 286 17.52 -12.78 -20.14
N LYS A 287 16.19 -12.79 -20.25
CA LYS A 287 15.39 -11.60 -20.58
C LYS A 287 15.47 -10.51 -19.52
N THR A 288 15.59 -10.86 -18.24
CA THR A 288 15.67 -9.87 -17.16
C THR A 288 17.06 -9.24 -17.11
N THR A 289 18.12 -10.02 -17.32
CA THR A 289 19.50 -9.50 -17.31
C THR A 289 19.79 -8.46 -18.40
N SER A 290 19.03 -8.43 -19.49
CA SER A 290 19.15 -7.39 -20.52
C SER A 290 18.55 -6.04 -20.12
N THR A 291 17.75 -5.99 -19.06
CA THR A 291 17.07 -4.77 -18.57
C THR A 291 17.55 -4.36 -17.18
N ILE A 292 17.77 -5.33 -16.29
CA ILE A 292 18.17 -5.10 -14.89
C ILE A 292 19.37 -5.98 -14.56
N LYS A 293 20.43 -5.37 -14.04
CA LYS A 293 21.64 -6.11 -13.66
C LYS A 293 21.41 -6.91 -12.38
N LEU A 294 21.88 -8.15 -12.38
CA LEU A 294 21.96 -8.99 -11.19
C LEU A 294 23.23 -8.64 -10.39
N TRP A 295 23.10 -8.44 -9.07
CA TRP A 295 24.20 -8.08 -8.18
C TRP A 295 24.62 -9.24 -7.27
N LYS A 296 25.93 -9.48 -7.16
CA LYS A 296 26.56 -10.41 -6.20
C LYS A 296 27.05 -9.64 -4.96
N GLN A 297 27.53 -10.35 -3.93
CA GLN A 297 28.05 -9.71 -2.71
C GLN A 297 29.28 -8.81 -2.96
N THR A 298 30.08 -9.12 -3.98
CA THR A 298 31.34 -8.42 -4.29
C THR A 298 31.24 -7.41 -5.44
N GLY A 299 30.04 -7.13 -5.94
CA GLY A 299 29.83 -6.19 -7.05
C GLY A 299 28.75 -6.65 -8.03
N PRO A 300 28.53 -5.91 -9.13
CA PRO A 300 27.64 -6.37 -10.19
C PRO A 300 28.25 -7.61 -10.81
N CYS A 301 27.44 -8.48 -11.42
CA CYS A 301 28.03 -9.53 -12.25
C CYS A 301 28.72 -8.85 -13.46
N GLN A 302 30.04 -8.66 -13.37
CA GLN A 302 30.82 -7.78 -14.25
C GLN A 302 31.30 -8.46 -15.55
N GLU A 303 31.12 -9.77 -15.70
CA GLU A 303 31.33 -10.40 -17.00
C GLU A 303 30.12 -10.06 -17.86
N THR A 304 30.36 -9.52 -19.05
CA THR A 304 29.41 -8.97 -20.03
C THR A 304 28.33 -9.93 -20.54
N SER A 305 28.09 -11.05 -19.88
CA SER A 305 26.94 -11.89 -20.13
C SER A 305 26.80 -12.92 -19.03
N CYS A 306 25.78 -12.85 -18.17
CA CYS A 306 25.10 -14.09 -17.78
C CYS A 306 24.11 -14.46 -18.91
N SER A 307 24.61 -14.48 -20.16
CA SER A 307 23.93 -15.10 -21.31
C SER A 307 24.23 -16.58 -21.27
N GLU A 308 23.54 -17.41 -22.06
CA GLU A 308 23.77 -18.87 -22.09
C GLU A 308 25.24 -19.26 -22.30
N ASN A 309 26.06 -18.37 -22.86
CA ASN A 309 27.46 -18.61 -23.18
C ASN A 309 28.43 -18.21 -22.05
N CYS A 310 27.93 -17.87 -20.86
CA CYS A 310 28.75 -17.51 -19.70
C CYS A 310 29.38 -18.74 -19.04
N ILE A 311 30.68 -18.68 -18.73
CA ILE A 311 31.38 -19.72 -17.95
C ILE A 311 30.73 -19.89 -16.56
N ASN A 312 30.18 -18.82 -15.99
CA ASN A 312 29.56 -18.79 -14.67
C ASN A 312 28.02 -18.75 -14.72
N PHE A 313 27.40 -19.18 -15.84
CA PHE A 313 25.95 -19.09 -16.02
C PHE A 313 25.17 -19.77 -14.89
N GLU A 314 25.55 -20.99 -14.53
CA GLU A 314 24.84 -21.78 -13.52
C GLU A 314 24.86 -21.11 -12.13
N ASP A 315 25.97 -20.46 -11.77
CA ASP A 315 26.07 -19.71 -10.52
C ASP A 315 25.20 -18.45 -10.54
N CYS A 316 25.22 -17.68 -11.64
CA CYS A 316 24.32 -16.54 -11.81
C CYS A 316 22.86 -17.00 -11.73
N PHE A 317 22.53 -18.09 -12.42
CA PHE A 317 21.19 -18.61 -12.53
C PHE A 317 20.69 -19.17 -11.20
N SER A 318 21.53 -19.88 -10.45
CA SER A 318 21.22 -20.36 -9.10
C SER A 318 20.86 -19.20 -8.16
N LEU A 319 21.65 -18.11 -8.19
CA LEU A 319 21.33 -16.88 -7.45
C LEU A 319 20.00 -16.26 -7.90
N ALA A 320 19.79 -16.13 -9.21
CA ALA A 320 18.55 -15.60 -9.78
C ALA A 320 17.32 -16.43 -9.38
N ARG A 321 17.43 -17.76 -9.36
CA ARG A 321 16.36 -18.66 -8.90
C ARG A 321 16.01 -18.43 -7.44
N ARG A 322 17.02 -18.24 -6.56
CA ARG A 322 16.77 -17.92 -5.14
C ARG A 322 16.04 -16.58 -4.99
N ILE A 323 16.48 -15.57 -5.75
CA ILE A 323 15.85 -14.24 -5.76
C ILE A 323 14.41 -14.33 -6.28
N TYR A 324 14.17 -15.06 -7.38
CA TYR A 324 12.85 -15.35 -7.91
C TYR A 324 11.94 -16.00 -6.86
N ARG A 325 12.41 -17.05 -6.16
CA ARG A 325 11.63 -17.73 -5.11
C ARG A 325 11.27 -16.77 -3.97
N THR A 326 12.16 -15.85 -3.63
CA THR A 326 11.89 -14.85 -2.60
C THR A 326 10.83 -13.84 -3.06
N ALA A 327 10.90 -13.40 -4.32
CA ALA A 327 9.89 -12.54 -4.91
C ALA A 327 8.53 -13.26 -4.98
N ASP A 328 8.51 -14.52 -5.43
CA ASP A 328 7.30 -15.35 -5.50
C ASP A 328 6.66 -15.55 -4.12
N LYS A 329 7.46 -15.83 -3.09
CA LYS A 329 6.98 -15.89 -1.69
C LYS A 329 6.47 -14.53 -1.22
N SER A 330 7.16 -13.43 -1.55
CA SER A 330 6.72 -12.08 -1.17
C SER A 330 5.39 -11.69 -1.81
N ILE A 331 5.19 -12.08 -3.07
CA ILE A 331 3.92 -11.90 -3.79
C ILE A 331 2.84 -12.80 -3.19
N THR A 332 3.14 -14.06 -2.92
CA THR A 332 2.16 -14.99 -2.34
C THR A 332 1.65 -14.51 -0.97
N GLU A 333 2.55 -13.95 -0.16
CA GLU A 333 2.23 -13.41 1.18
C GLU A 333 1.77 -11.93 1.17
N SER A 334 1.77 -11.26 0.00
CA SER A 334 1.55 -9.81 -0.12
C SER A 334 2.41 -8.97 0.83
N ALA A 335 3.65 -9.40 1.09
CA ALA A 335 4.53 -8.79 2.08
C ALA A 335 5.99 -9.02 1.73
N ILE A 336 6.86 -8.05 2.05
CA ILE A 336 8.30 -8.18 1.86
C ILE A 336 8.84 -9.36 2.69
N GLN A 337 9.34 -10.39 2.01
CA GLN A 337 10.04 -11.52 2.62
C GLN A 337 11.55 -11.33 2.55
N THR A 338 12.27 -12.02 3.43
CA THR A 338 13.74 -12.06 3.40
C THR A 338 14.22 -13.34 2.71
N THR A 339 15.44 -13.28 2.16
CA THR A 339 16.12 -14.43 1.54
C THR A 339 16.67 -15.43 2.56
N LYS A 340 16.48 -15.19 3.86
CA LYS A 340 16.88 -16.12 4.94
C LYS A 340 15.72 -17.07 5.22
N ASP A 341 15.62 -18.11 4.41
CA ASP A 341 15.05 -19.41 4.76
C ASP A 341 15.91 -20.50 4.12
#